data_AF-A0A8H4UFA4-F1
#
_entry.id   AF-A0A8H4UFA4-F1
#
_cell.length_a   1.000
_cell.length_b   1.000
_cell.length_c   1.000
_cell.angle_alpha   90.00
_cell.angle_beta   90.00
_cell.angle_gamma   90.00
#
_symmetry.space_group_name_H-M   'P 1'
#
loop_
_entity.id
_entity.type
_entity.pdbx_description
1 polymer ?
#
loop_
_entity_poly.entity_id
_entity_poly.type
_entity_poly.pdbx_seq_one_letter_code
_entity_poly.pdbx_strand_id
1 'polypeptide(L)'
;MRTVNLFKSLLGYLAFERCRADVSWTTLGCDSVNINGASVDALWDSAVAMASNAQSTIDTLVNARGIVPRSTNSRAANAAKYMWGLKFPFSKLAGLDNAAKDTLRQVSSVYARAEGLMRQNSGFLFCSGNSLTWGVVADYLNGAWYATIPGTDDVLVLLFTAGGPHGEASRPCTDGETMGRTFKGRYISSNGQVPDELLVGILFCSNQFGSDWKGALTLGYPTEGKDPDPNHYKSAAGTILHEMIHAVDMNTYLDHTSPHFAEGQVAYGFNRCYYLALSEPKRALMNADNYRVFAEMCMSPATTWGAPRLLNAGE
;
A
#
# COMPACT_ATOMS: atom_id res chain seq x y z
N MET A 1 -17.80 28.80 -6.83
CA MET A 1 -18.52 27.95 -7.81
C MET A 1 -17.59 26.79 -8.13
N ARG A 2 -17.71 25.58 -7.56
CA ARG A 2 -18.72 24.51 -7.77
C ARG A 2 -18.74 23.87 -9.18
N THR A 3 -17.64 23.90 -9.94
CA THR A 3 -17.52 23.22 -11.25
C THR A 3 -16.67 21.93 -11.24
N VAL A 4 -15.77 21.75 -10.27
CA VAL A 4 -14.83 20.61 -10.22
C VAL A 4 -15.54 19.26 -9.99
N ASN A 5 -16.61 19.23 -9.19
CA ASN A 5 -17.34 17.99 -8.95
C ASN A 5 -18.10 17.48 -10.18
N LEU A 6 -18.53 18.36 -11.09
CA LEU A 6 -19.35 17.95 -12.23
C LEU A 6 -18.54 17.20 -13.31
N PHE A 7 -17.25 17.51 -13.48
CA PHE A 7 -16.42 16.90 -14.53
C PHE A 7 -16.01 15.46 -14.19
N LYS A 8 -15.64 15.20 -12.94
CA LYS A 8 -15.37 13.84 -12.45
C LYS A 8 -16.64 12.99 -12.40
N SER A 9 -17.79 13.59 -12.06
CA SER A 9 -19.09 12.91 -12.13
C SER A 9 -19.51 12.56 -13.55
N LEU A 10 -19.13 13.34 -14.57
CA LEU A 10 -19.52 13.07 -15.95
C LEU A 10 -18.73 11.90 -16.57
N LEU A 11 -17.44 11.77 -16.27
CA LEU A 11 -16.62 10.63 -16.69
C LEU A 11 -17.06 9.31 -16.02
N GLY A 12 -17.54 9.38 -14.76
CA GLY A 12 -18.09 8.22 -14.05
C GLY A 12 -19.46 7.74 -14.57
N TYR A 13 -20.20 8.57 -15.30
CA TYR A 13 -21.57 8.25 -15.76
C TYR A 13 -21.64 7.51 -17.10
N LEU A 14 -20.53 7.33 -17.82
CA LEU A 14 -20.50 6.55 -19.06
C LEU A 14 -20.18 5.05 -18.83
N ALA A 15 -20.01 4.64 -17.57
CA ALA A 15 -19.70 3.27 -17.16
C ALA A 15 -20.94 2.49 -16.65
N PHE A 16 -22.11 2.64 -17.29
CA PHE A 16 -23.31 1.92 -16.84
C PHE A 16 -23.31 0.45 -17.26
N GLU A 17 -23.62 -0.39 -16.26
CA GLU A 17 -24.02 -1.81 -16.30
C GLU A 17 -22.92 -2.88 -16.34
N ARG A 18 -22.13 -2.96 -15.26
CA ARG A 18 -21.68 -4.26 -14.72
C ARG A 18 -21.85 -4.29 -13.21
N CYS A 19 -22.63 -5.24 -12.69
CA CYS A 19 -22.63 -5.55 -11.25
C CYS A 19 -21.27 -6.14 -10.86
N ARG A 20 -20.28 -5.31 -10.52
CA ARG A 20 -18.99 -5.75 -9.96
C ARG A 20 -18.48 -4.68 -9.00
N ALA A 21 -17.71 -5.09 -8.01
CA ALA A 21 -16.86 -4.14 -7.32
C ALA A 21 -15.87 -3.61 -8.36
N ASP A 22 -16.05 -2.37 -8.78
CA ASP A 22 -15.13 -1.66 -9.67
C ASP A 22 -14.11 -0.95 -8.78
N VAL A 23 -12.81 -1.09 -9.08
CA VAL A 23 -11.78 -0.20 -8.49
C VAL A 23 -12.28 1.24 -8.58
N SER A 24 -12.39 1.92 -7.43
CA SER A 24 -13.02 3.25 -7.41
C SER A 24 -12.15 4.33 -8.08
N TRP A 25 -10.84 4.07 -8.18
CA TRP A 25 -9.87 4.89 -8.90
C TRP A 25 -9.94 4.62 -10.40
N THR A 26 -9.59 5.63 -11.20
CA THR A 26 -9.47 5.44 -12.65
C THR A 26 -8.33 4.46 -12.95
N THR A 27 -8.65 3.31 -13.53
CA THR A 27 -7.67 2.29 -13.90
C THR A 27 -7.13 2.52 -15.31
N LEU A 28 -5.84 2.27 -15.50
CA LEU A 28 -5.15 2.39 -16.79
C LEU A 28 -4.31 1.16 -17.06
N GLY A 29 -4.67 0.38 -18.09
CA GLY A 29 -3.98 -0.86 -18.45
C GLY A 29 -4.24 -2.06 -17.51
N CYS A 30 -5.32 -2.02 -16.72
CA CYS A 30 -5.61 -3.04 -15.71
C CYS A 30 -6.51 -4.19 -16.18
N ASP A 31 -7.10 -4.10 -17.38
CA ASP A 31 -8.16 -5.02 -17.84
C ASP A 31 -7.73 -6.50 -17.90
N SER A 32 -6.45 -6.76 -18.20
CA SER A 32 -5.89 -8.10 -18.32
C SER A 32 -5.11 -8.56 -17.08
N VAL A 33 -5.10 -7.77 -16.01
CA VAL A 33 -4.33 -8.11 -14.80
C VAL A 33 -4.97 -9.28 -14.10
N ASN A 34 -4.22 -10.37 -14.00
CA ASN A 34 -4.54 -11.50 -13.16
C ASN A 34 -3.28 -11.95 -12.43
N ILE A 35 -3.27 -11.81 -11.11
CA ILE A 35 -2.15 -12.25 -10.28
C ILE A 35 -2.61 -13.44 -9.46
N ASN A 36 -2.11 -14.62 -9.83
CA ASN A 36 -2.38 -15.90 -9.15
C ASN A 36 -3.87 -16.13 -8.88
N GLY A 37 -4.72 -15.87 -9.88
CA GLY A 37 -6.16 -16.09 -9.86
C GLY A 37 -6.99 -14.88 -9.45
N ALA A 38 -6.39 -13.77 -9.04
CA ALA A 38 -7.10 -12.56 -8.64
C ALA A 38 -7.02 -11.45 -9.72
N SER A 39 -8.19 -10.94 -10.12
CA SER A 39 -8.29 -9.74 -10.96
C SER A 39 -7.91 -8.49 -10.18
N VAL A 40 -7.66 -7.37 -10.87
CA VAL A 40 -7.35 -6.10 -10.20
C VAL A 40 -8.42 -5.66 -9.19
N ASP A 41 -9.70 -5.88 -9.52
CA ASP A 41 -10.82 -5.59 -8.62
C ASP A 41 -10.74 -6.42 -7.33
N ALA A 42 -10.46 -7.72 -7.46
CA ALA A 42 -10.32 -8.61 -6.31
C ALA A 42 -9.10 -8.25 -5.45
N LEU A 43 -8.01 -7.78 -6.06
CA LEU A 43 -6.84 -7.27 -5.34
C LEU A 43 -7.17 -6.00 -4.57
N TRP A 44 -7.90 -5.07 -5.19
CA TRP A 44 -8.32 -3.81 -4.57
C TRP A 44 -9.28 -4.04 -3.41
N ASP A 45 -10.33 -4.86 -3.61
CA ASP A 45 -11.26 -5.24 -2.56
C ASP A 45 -10.56 -5.95 -1.40
N SER A 46 -9.58 -6.81 -1.71
CA SER A 46 -8.75 -7.45 -0.70
C SER A 46 -7.92 -6.43 0.08
N ALA A 47 -7.35 -5.41 -0.56
CA ALA A 47 -6.59 -4.35 0.11
C ALA A 47 -7.50 -3.50 1.05
N VAL A 48 -8.72 -3.20 0.60
CA VAL A 48 -9.76 -2.55 1.40
C VAL A 48 -10.14 -3.42 2.61
N ALA A 49 -10.39 -4.70 2.40
CA ALA A 49 -10.72 -5.64 3.47
C ALA A 49 -9.58 -5.80 4.48
N MET A 50 -8.33 -5.82 4.01
CA MET A 50 -7.14 -5.83 4.86
C MET A 50 -7.07 -4.58 5.77
N ALA A 51 -7.26 -3.39 5.22
CA ALA A 51 -7.30 -2.15 5.99
C ALA A 51 -8.45 -2.14 7.02
N SER A 52 -9.64 -2.57 6.63
CA SER A 52 -10.82 -2.64 7.50
C SER A 52 -10.64 -3.65 8.64
N ASN A 53 -10.10 -4.83 8.34
CA ASN A 53 -9.84 -5.86 9.34
C ASN A 53 -8.71 -5.45 10.30
N ALA A 54 -7.69 -4.74 9.82
CA ALA A 54 -6.64 -4.17 10.67
C ALA A 54 -7.21 -3.14 11.67
N GLN A 55 -8.11 -2.25 11.23
CA GLN A 55 -8.83 -1.31 12.11
C GLN A 55 -9.65 -2.05 13.17
N SER A 56 -10.46 -3.03 12.77
CA SER A 56 -11.27 -3.83 13.70
C SER A 56 -10.41 -4.58 14.74
N THR A 57 -9.27 -5.10 14.32
CA THR A 57 -8.30 -5.74 15.21
C THR A 57 -7.72 -4.74 16.21
N ILE A 58 -7.34 -3.55 15.75
CA ILE A 58 -6.85 -2.48 16.61
C ILE A 58 -7.92 -2.04 17.62
N ASP A 59 -9.16 -1.82 17.18
CA ASP A 59 -10.25 -1.40 18.06
C ASP A 59 -10.52 -2.44 19.16
N THR A 60 -10.43 -3.72 18.81
CA THR A 60 -10.52 -4.81 19.77
C THR A 60 -9.41 -4.72 20.83
N LEU A 61 -8.17 -4.44 20.41
CA LEU A 61 -7.03 -4.29 21.33
C LEU A 61 -7.16 -3.05 22.23
N VAL A 62 -7.54 -1.91 21.65
CA VAL A 62 -7.69 -0.64 22.37
C VAL A 62 -8.79 -0.73 23.44
N ASN A 63 -9.86 -1.45 23.16
CA ASN A 63 -11.00 -1.62 24.05
C ASN A 63 -10.89 -2.84 24.99
N ALA A 64 -9.89 -3.71 24.80
CA ALA A 64 -9.68 -4.87 25.65
C ALA A 64 -9.36 -4.45 27.10
N ARG A 65 -10.13 -4.99 28.05
CA ARG A 65 -9.87 -4.82 29.50
C ARG A 65 -8.68 -5.63 29.98
N GLY A 66 -8.30 -6.67 29.22
CA GLY A 66 -7.19 -7.55 29.49
C GLY A 66 -6.79 -8.34 28.24
N ILE A 67 -5.51 -8.67 28.13
CA ILE A 67 -4.99 -9.50 27.04
C ILE A 67 -4.59 -10.86 27.61
N VAL A 68 -5.46 -11.85 27.41
CA VAL A 68 -5.23 -13.21 27.92
C VAL A 68 -4.11 -13.88 27.11
N PRO A 69 -3.09 -14.49 27.74
CA PRO A 69 -2.03 -15.20 27.02
C PRO A 69 -2.60 -16.26 26.06
N ARG A 70 -2.00 -16.38 24.86
CA ARG A 70 -2.39 -17.33 23.80
C ARG A 70 -3.80 -17.12 23.19
N SER A 71 -4.52 -16.08 23.59
CA SER A 71 -5.77 -15.65 22.94
C SER A 71 -5.54 -15.00 21.58
N THR A 72 -6.59 -14.84 20.78
CA THR A 72 -6.56 -14.03 19.54
C THR A 72 -6.07 -12.61 19.80
N ASN A 73 -6.52 -11.98 20.90
CA ASN A 73 -6.06 -10.64 21.27
C ASN A 73 -4.55 -10.62 21.60
N SER A 74 -4.00 -11.67 22.20
CA SER A 74 -2.55 -11.73 22.44
C SER A 74 -1.74 -11.89 21.15
N ARG A 75 -2.26 -12.61 20.16
CA ARG A 75 -1.63 -12.74 18.84
C ARG A 75 -1.64 -11.41 18.09
N ALA A 76 -2.78 -10.72 18.07
CA ALA A 76 -2.90 -9.38 17.51
C ALA A 76 -2.00 -8.36 18.22
N ALA A 77 -1.94 -8.42 19.56
CA ALA A 77 -1.03 -7.60 20.35
C ALA A 77 0.45 -7.86 20.01
N ASN A 78 0.85 -9.12 19.81
CA ASN A 78 2.19 -9.46 19.35
C ASN A 78 2.47 -8.91 17.95
N ALA A 79 1.52 -8.99 17.01
CA ALA A 79 1.68 -8.39 15.69
C ALA A 79 1.92 -6.88 15.78
N ALA A 80 1.12 -6.18 16.59
CA ALA A 80 1.29 -4.74 16.82
C ALA A 80 2.61 -4.40 17.52
N LYS A 81 3.05 -5.24 18.47
CA LYS A 81 4.37 -5.13 19.10
C LYS A 81 5.46 -5.19 18.05
N TYR A 82 5.35 -6.15 17.14
CA TYR A 82 6.37 -6.34 16.13
C TYR A 82 6.43 -5.17 15.16
N MET A 83 5.28 -4.59 14.80
CA MET A 83 5.25 -3.53 13.78
C MET A 83 5.52 -2.12 14.33
N TRP A 84 5.30 -1.85 15.62
CA TRP A 84 5.49 -0.49 16.17
C TRP A 84 6.24 -0.42 17.51
N GLY A 85 6.89 -1.51 17.92
CA GLY A 85 7.75 -1.52 19.10
C GLY A 85 6.98 -1.28 20.41
N LEU A 86 5.67 -1.53 20.41
CA LEU A 86 4.81 -1.29 21.55
C LEU A 86 5.19 -2.20 22.73
N LYS A 87 5.16 -1.65 23.94
CA LYS A 87 5.43 -2.40 25.16
C LYS A 87 4.14 -3.01 25.68
N PHE A 88 4.05 -4.33 25.68
CA PHE A 88 2.91 -5.07 26.23
C PHE A 88 3.29 -5.79 27.52
N PRO A 89 2.71 -5.45 28.67
CA PRO A 89 2.87 -6.22 29.88
C PRO A 89 1.97 -7.48 29.86
N PHE A 90 2.33 -8.49 29.06
CA PHE A 90 1.57 -9.75 28.94
C PHE A 90 1.40 -10.53 30.26
N SER A 91 2.16 -10.19 31.30
CA SER A 91 2.13 -10.82 32.62
C SER A 91 1.00 -10.30 33.51
N LYS A 92 0.31 -9.23 33.14
CA LYS A 92 -0.81 -8.67 33.89
C LYS A 92 -2.02 -8.82 33.00
N LEU A 93 -3.11 -9.41 33.49
CA LEU A 93 -4.43 -9.42 32.83
C LEU A 93 -5.02 -8.00 32.63
N ALA A 94 -4.17 -6.97 32.68
CA ALA A 94 -4.46 -5.60 32.34
C ALA A 94 -4.49 -5.43 30.82
N GLY A 95 -5.33 -4.52 30.34
CA GLY A 95 -5.31 -4.07 28.96
C GLY A 95 -4.07 -3.23 28.63
N LEU A 96 -4.09 -2.60 27.47
CA LEU A 96 -3.03 -1.69 27.04
C LEU A 96 -2.94 -0.44 27.92
N ASP A 97 -1.71 0.06 28.11
CA ASP A 97 -1.52 1.40 28.66
C ASP A 97 -1.99 2.46 27.65
N ASN A 98 -2.14 3.70 28.13
CA ASN A 98 -2.66 4.78 27.29
C ASN A 98 -1.73 5.10 26.12
N ALA A 99 -0.40 5.03 26.32
CA ALA A 99 0.56 5.30 25.25
C ALA A 99 0.43 4.31 24.09
N ALA A 100 0.32 3.01 24.40
CA ALA A 100 0.08 1.98 23.39
C ALA A 100 -1.28 2.16 22.71
N LYS A 101 -2.34 2.52 23.45
CA LYS A 101 -3.65 2.81 22.86
C LYS A 101 -3.60 4.00 21.91
N ASP A 102 -2.89 5.06 22.27
CA ASP A 102 -2.81 6.27 21.46
C ASP A 102 -2.03 6.01 20.16
N THR A 103 -0.92 5.26 20.23
CA THR A 103 -0.21 4.80 19.04
C THR A 103 -1.10 3.95 18.16
N LEU A 104 -1.85 2.99 18.73
CA LEU A 104 -2.76 2.15 17.95
C LEU A 104 -3.90 2.96 17.32
N ARG A 105 -4.46 3.95 18.01
CA ARG A 105 -5.48 4.86 17.43
C ARG A 105 -4.91 5.68 16.28
N GLN A 106 -3.66 6.14 16.39
CA GLN A 106 -2.97 6.81 15.27
C GLN A 106 -2.86 5.87 14.07
N VAL A 107 -2.40 4.63 14.28
CA VAL A 107 -2.30 3.61 13.23
C VAL A 107 -3.68 3.31 12.61
N SER A 108 -4.73 3.15 13.44
CA SER A 108 -6.10 2.92 12.97
C SER A 108 -6.60 4.07 12.08
N SER A 109 -6.29 5.32 12.45
CA SER A 109 -6.61 6.50 11.64
C SER A 109 -5.94 6.48 10.26
N VAL A 110 -4.71 5.96 10.15
CA VAL A 110 -4.03 5.80 8.87
C VAL A 110 -4.73 4.79 7.98
N TYR A 111 -5.12 3.63 8.51
CA TYR A 111 -5.93 2.66 7.76
C TYR A 111 -7.28 3.23 7.34
N ALA A 112 -7.96 3.97 8.22
CA ALA A 112 -9.23 4.61 7.91
C ALA A 112 -9.09 5.62 6.75
N ARG A 113 -7.99 6.39 6.72
CA ARG A 113 -7.69 7.32 5.63
C ARG A 113 -7.36 6.58 4.34
N ALA A 114 -6.56 5.52 4.40
CA ALA A 114 -6.23 4.71 3.23
C ALA A 114 -7.47 4.03 2.64
N GLU A 115 -8.33 3.46 3.48
CA GLU A 115 -9.63 2.91 3.07
C GLU A 115 -10.52 3.99 2.47
N GLY A 116 -10.58 5.17 3.08
CA GLY A 116 -11.31 6.33 2.57
C GLY A 116 -10.86 6.72 1.16
N LEU A 117 -9.55 6.77 0.91
CA LEU A 117 -8.99 7.01 -0.42
C LEU A 117 -9.34 5.87 -1.41
N MET A 118 -9.28 4.61 -0.98
CA MET A 118 -9.62 3.46 -1.84
C MET A 118 -11.11 3.39 -2.22
N ARG A 119 -11.98 4.05 -1.46
CA ARG A 119 -13.43 4.10 -1.73
C ARG A 119 -13.88 5.36 -2.47
N GLN A 120 -12.98 6.32 -2.64
CA GLN A 120 -13.24 7.57 -3.35
C GLN A 120 -12.59 7.53 -4.74
N ASN A 121 -13.28 8.05 -5.76
CA ASN A 121 -12.65 8.27 -7.06
C ASN A 121 -11.71 9.49 -6.99
N SER A 122 -10.53 9.28 -6.40
CA SER A 122 -9.58 10.34 -6.04
C SER A 122 -8.22 10.22 -6.70
N GLY A 123 -7.94 9.17 -7.46
CA GLY A 123 -6.63 8.91 -8.04
C GLY A 123 -6.66 7.99 -9.25
N PHE A 124 -5.46 7.55 -9.65
CA PHE A 124 -5.24 6.68 -10.81
C PHE A 124 -4.45 5.43 -10.41
N LEU A 125 -4.91 4.26 -10.87
CA LEU A 125 -4.19 3.00 -10.72
C LEU A 125 -3.70 2.54 -12.09
N PHE A 126 -2.39 2.50 -12.27
CA PHE A 126 -1.75 2.07 -13.50
C PHE A 126 -1.29 0.64 -13.33
N CYS A 127 -1.73 -0.27 -14.18
CA CYS A 127 -1.27 -1.64 -14.13
C CYS A 127 -0.37 -1.96 -15.31
N SER A 128 0.86 -2.36 -14.99
CA SER A 128 1.95 -2.63 -15.95
C SER A 128 2.40 -1.39 -16.75
N GLY A 129 3.69 -1.34 -17.08
CA GLY A 129 4.24 -0.24 -17.88
C GLY A 129 3.72 -0.17 -19.32
N ASN A 130 2.96 -1.17 -19.79
CA ASN A 130 2.51 -1.30 -21.17
C ASN A 130 1.57 -0.18 -21.63
N SER A 131 0.83 0.42 -20.71
CA SER A 131 -0.04 1.58 -20.94
C SER A 131 0.70 2.92 -20.95
N LEU A 132 1.99 2.93 -20.61
CA LEU A 132 2.83 4.13 -20.59
C LEU A 132 3.56 4.31 -21.92
N THR A 133 3.60 5.56 -22.36
CA THR A 133 4.34 6.04 -23.54
C THR A 133 5.40 7.02 -23.09
N TRP A 134 6.61 6.91 -23.66
CA TRP A 134 7.66 7.90 -23.49
C TRP A 134 7.54 8.97 -24.58
N GLY A 135 7.61 10.24 -24.20
CA GLY A 135 7.63 11.32 -25.18
C GLY A 135 7.62 12.70 -24.55
N VAL A 136 7.63 13.71 -25.42
CA VAL A 136 7.51 15.11 -25.02
C VAL A 136 6.02 15.42 -24.85
N VAL A 137 5.67 15.97 -23.69
CA VAL A 137 4.30 16.40 -23.37
C VAL A 137 4.38 17.82 -22.83
N ALA A 138 3.73 18.79 -23.48
CA ALA A 138 3.73 20.20 -23.05
C ALA A 138 5.15 20.74 -22.69
N ASP A 139 5.32 21.39 -21.53
CA ASP A 139 6.58 21.95 -21.02
C ASP A 139 7.61 20.90 -20.54
N TYR A 140 7.33 19.60 -20.67
CA TYR A 140 8.27 18.53 -20.32
C TYR A 140 9.26 18.29 -21.47
N LEU A 141 10.10 19.30 -21.71
CA LEU A 141 10.97 19.45 -22.89
C LEU A 141 12.01 18.34 -23.08
N ASN A 142 12.31 17.55 -22.03
CA ASN A 142 13.30 16.47 -22.08
C ASN A 142 12.68 15.05 -22.05
N GLY A 143 11.35 14.95 -22.22
CA GLY A 143 10.63 13.69 -22.20
C GLY A 143 10.15 13.28 -20.80
N ALA A 144 9.02 12.57 -20.76
CA ALA A 144 8.46 11.94 -19.58
C ALA A 144 7.66 10.68 -19.99
N TRP A 145 7.48 9.76 -19.05
CA TRP A 145 6.48 8.70 -19.20
C TRP A 145 5.11 9.26 -18.87
N TYR A 146 4.13 9.01 -19.74
CA TYR A 146 2.75 9.43 -19.57
C TYR A 146 1.77 8.35 -20.06
N ALA A 147 0.52 8.46 -19.64
CA ALA A 147 -0.59 7.69 -20.23
C ALA A 147 -1.65 8.62 -20.80
N THR A 148 -2.25 8.21 -21.92
CA THR A 148 -3.46 8.83 -22.44
C THR A 148 -4.67 8.29 -21.69
N ILE A 149 -5.61 9.17 -21.35
CA ILE A 149 -6.84 8.79 -20.66
C ILE A 149 -7.84 8.26 -21.70
N PRO A 150 -8.32 7.01 -21.56
CA PRO A 150 -9.21 6.39 -22.54
C PRO A 150 -10.45 7.26 -22.84
N GLY A 151 -10.77 7.39 -24.14
CA GLY A 151 -11.91 8.19 -24.60
C GLY A 151 -11.67 9.70 -24.62
N THR A 152 -10.45 10.14 -24.34
CA THR A 152 -10.04 11.56 -24.38
C THR A 152 -8.68 11.70 -25.07
N ASP A 153 -8.34 12.93 -25.45
CA ASP A 153 -6.98 13.30 -25.88
C ASP A 153 -6.12 13.81 -24.69
N ASP A 154 -6.60 13.64 -23.46
CA ASP A 154 -5.94 14.11 -22.25
C ASP A 154 -4.86 13.11 -21.81
N VAL A 155 -3.84 13.63 -21.13
CA VAL A 155 -2.69 12.82 -20.69
C VAL A 155 -2.36 13.04 -19.23
N LEU A 156 -1.86 11.99 -18.58
CA LEU A 156 -1.37 12.01 -17.22
C LEU A 156 0.13 11.73 -17.21
N VAL A 157 0.93 12.73 -16.83
CA VAL A 157 2.39 12.68 -16.80
C VAL A 157 2.89 12.18 -15.44
N LEU A 158 3.82 11.23 -15.45
CA LEU A 158 4.47 10.69 -14.25
C LEU A 158 5.65 11.61 -13.86
N LEU A 159 5.45 12.51 -12.89
CA LEU A 159 6.43 13.57 -12.58
C LEU A 159 7.80 13.05 -12.13
N PHE A 160 7.87 11.86 -11.53
CA PHE A 160 9.14 11.26 -11.12
C PHE A 160 10.03 10.84 -12.30
N THR A 161 9.49 10.83 -13.52
CA THR A 161 10.22 10.51 -14.75
C THR A 161 10.62 11.75 -15.55
N ALA A 162 10.17 12.94 -15.15
CA ALA A 162 10.37 14.16 -15.90
C ALA A 162 11.74 14.81 -15.63
N GLY A 163 12.38 15.34 -16.69
CA GLY A 163 13.50 16.28 -16.56
C GLY A 163 14.88 15.66 -16.27
N GLY A 164 15.06 14.35 -16.43
CA GLY A 164 16.36 13.70 -16.31
C GLY A 164 17.32 14.06 -17.47
N PRO A 165 18.64 14.17 -17.24
CA PRO A 165 19.64 14.49 -18.28
C PRO A 165 19.92 13.33 -19.26
N HIS A 166 19.25 12.17 -19.11
CA HIS A 166 19.43 11.00 -19.96
C HIS A 166 18.08 10.60 -20.55
N GLY A 167 17.93 10.83 -21.86
CA GLY A 167 16.69 10.76 -22.65
C GLY A 167 16.03 9.38 -22.81
N GLU A 168 16.30 8.41 -21.94
CA GLU A 168 15.52 7.17 -21.76
C GLU A 168 15.69 6.73 -20.29
N ALA A 169 14.97 7.36 -19.37
CA ALA A 169 14.82 6.79 -18.03
C ALA A 169 14.01 5.49 -18.17
N SER A 170 14.52 4.38 -17.64
CA SER A 170 13.94 3.04 -17.82
C SER A 170 12.41 3.03 -17.78
N ARG A 171 11.80 2.27 -18.69
CA ARG A 171 10.34 2.12 -18.68
C ARG A 171 9.90 1.66 -17.29
N PRO A 172 8.95 2.35 -16.65
CA PRO A 172 8.45 1.90 -15.36
C PRO A 172 7.87 0.48 -15.47
N CYS A 173 8.01 -0.30 -14.41
CA CYS A 173 7.74 -1.72 -14.33
C CYS A 173 8.61 -2.62 -15.24
N THR A 174 9.89 -2.30 -15.43
CA THR A 174 10.87 -3.21 -16.08
C THR A 174 11.59 -4.10 -15.08
N ASP A 175 12.24 -5.17 -15.56
CA ASP A 175 12.83 -6.22 -14.71
C ASP A 175 13.82 -5.66 -13.68
N GLY A 176 13.59 -5.99 -12.40
CA GLY A 176 14.38 -5.49 -11.27
C GLY A 176 13.85 -4.23 -10.61
N GLU A 177 12.70 -3.70 -11.05
CA GLU A 177 12.04 -2.55 -10.44
C GLU A 177 11.07 -2.92 -9.29
N THR A 178 10.42 -1.89 -8.73
CA THR A 178 9.48 -1.96 -7.60
C THR A 178 8.18 -2.70 -7.96
N MET A 179 7.58 -3.45 -7.03
CA MET A 179 6.27 -4.10 -7.23
C MET A 179 5.12 -3.07 -7.33
N GLY A 180 5.28 -1.94 -6.66
CA GLY A 180 4.36 -0.81 -6.64
C GLY A 180 5.14 0.49 -6.47
N ARG A 181 4.55 1.61 -6.88
CA ARG A 181 5.06 2.95 -6.59
C ARG A 181 3.95 3.98 -6.56
N THR A 182 3.87 4.72 -5.47
CA THR A 182 3.02 5.90 -5.34
C THR A 182 3.75 7.12 -5.87
N PHE A 183 3.06 7.94 -6.67
CA PHE A 183 3.66 9.12 -7.29
C PHE A 183 2.68 10.27 -7.42
N LYS A 184 3.24 11.47 -7.59
CA LYS A 184 2.50 12.66 -8.01
C LYS A 184 2.51 12.71 -9.54
N GLY A 185 1.33 12.81 -10.12
CA GLY A 185 1.14 13.02 -11.56
C GLY A 185 0.70 14.45 -11.85
N ARG A 186 0.84 14.86 -13.12
CA ARG A 186 0.19 16.07 -13.65
C ARG A 186 -0.75 15.69 -14.79
N TYR A 187 -2.00 16.10 -14.67
CA TYR A 187 -2.98 15.98 -15.74
C TYR A 187 -2.86 17.17 -16.70
N ILE A 188 -2.88 16.88 -17.99
CA ILE A 188 -2.83 17.87 -19.06
C ILE A 188 -4.01 17.61 -19.96
N SER A 189 -4.90 18.61 -20.08
CA SER A 189 -5.99 18.52 -21.04
C SER A 189 -5.49 18.75 -22.46
N SER A 190 -6.14 18.06 -23.39
CA SER A 190 -6.01 18.20 -24.84
C SER A 190 -6.13 19.63 -25.35
N ASN A 191 -6.86 20.48 -24.64
CA ASN A 191 -7.04 21.90 -24.98
C ASN A 191 -5.84 22.79 -24.56
N GLY A 192 -4.77 22.21 -24.02
CA GLY A 192 -3.58 22.92 -23.54
C GLY A 192 -3.83 23.75 -22.27
N GLN A 193 -5.07 23.80 -21.77
CA GLN A 193 -5.33 24.29 -20.43
C GLN A 193 -4.85 23.21 -19.47
N VAL A 194 -3.70 23.45 -18.85
CA VAL A 194 -3.20 22.62 -17.76
C VAL A 194 -3.98 23.06 -16.52
N PRO A 195 -4.96 22.30 -15.99
CA PRO A 195 -5.26 22.46 -14.58
C PRO A 195 -3.98 22.04 -13.88
N ASP A 196 -3.31 22.95 -13.18
CA ASP A 196 -2.12 22.63 -12.38
C ASP A 196 -2.55 21.82 -11.13
N GLU A 197 -3.25 20.73 -11.36
CA GLU A 197 -3.72 19.80 -10.35
C GLU A 197 -2.74 18.64 -10.28
N LEU A 198 -2.00 18.63 -9.17
CA LEU A 198 -1.23 17.46 -8.78
C LEU A 198 -2.21 16.36 -8.38
N LEU A 199 -2.09 15.21 -9.04
CA LEU A 199 -2.88 14.03 -8.77
C LEU A 199 -2.01 12.98 -8.09
N VAL A 200 -2.63 12.09 -7.31
CA VAL A 200 -1.95 10.92 -6.77
C VAL A 200 -2.21 9.74 -7.69
N GLY A 201 -1.15 9.05 -8.07
CA GLY A 201 -1.20 7.82 -8.85
C GLY A 201 -0.45 6.69 -8.16
N ILE A 202 -0.89 5.46 -8.39
CA ILE A 202 -0.16 4.26 -8.02
C ILE A 202 0.20 3.52 -9.31
N LEU A 203 1.49 3.30 -9.51
CA LEU A 203 2.01 2.38 -10.51
C LEU A 203 2.08 0.99 -9.88
N PHE A 204 1.27 0.06 -10.37
CA PHE A 204 1.21 -1.32 -9.92
C PHE A 204 1.84 -2.23 -10.98
N CYS A 205 3.04 -2.72 -10.69
CA CYS A 205 3.85 -3.46 -11.66
C CYS A 205 3.47 -4.94 -11.68
N SER A 206 2.29 -5.23 -12.21
CA SER A 206 1.68 -6.57 -12.20
C SER A 206 2.55 -7.67 -12.82
N ASN A 207 3.48 -7.33 -13.72
CA ASN A 207 4.43 -8.25 -14.34
C ASN A 207 5.58 -8.67 -13.41
N GLN A 208 5.79 -7.99 -12.29
CA GLN A 208 6.85 -8.31 -11.33
C GLN A 208 6.42 -9.38 -10.31
N PHE A 209 5.13 -9.71 -10.23
CA PHE A 209 4.63 -10.68 -9.26
C PHE A 209 4.86 -12.12 -9.74
N GLY A 210 5.71 -12.84 -9.01
CA GLY A 210 6.00 -14.26 -9.23
C GLY A 210 4.85 -15.19 -8.79
N SER A 211 5.00 -16.47 -9.11
CA SER A 211 4.04 -17.53 -8.73
C SER A 211 3.96 -17.79 -7.22
N ASP A 212 4.96 -17.34 -6.46
CA ASP A 212 5.03 -17.44 -5.00
C ASP A 212 4.17 -16.39 -4.28
N TRP A 213 3.79 -15.31 -4.97
CA TRP A 213 2.95 -14.26 -4.40
C TRP A 213 1.50 -14.71 -4.23
N LYS A 214 0.84 -14.27 -3.19
CA LYS A 214 -0.62 -14.40 -3.11
C LYS A 214 -1.26 -13.28 -3.94
N GLY A 215 -2.34 -13.58 -4.64
CA GLY A 215 -3.18 -12.56 -5.28
C GLY A 215 -3.92 -11.77 -4.22
N ALA A 216 -5.19 -12.12 -4.02
CA ALA A 216 -5.99 -11.64 -2.89
C ALA A 216 -5.72 -12.46 -1.61
N LEU A 217 -5.87 -11.83 -0.44
CA LEU A 217 -5.81 -12.49 0.86
C LEU A 217 -7.21 -12.55 1.47
N THR A 218 -7.69 -13.77 1.72
CA THR A 218 -8.96 -14.00 2.42
C THR A 218 -8.73 -14.06 3.94
N LEU A 219 -9.71 -13.62 4.72
CA LEU A 219 -9.65 -13.71 6.17
C LEU A 219 -9.61 -15.18 6.61
N GLY A 220 -8.65 -15.52 7.47
CA GLY A 220 -8.41 -16.88 7.94
C GLY A 220 -7.57 -17.72 6.97
N TYR A 221 -6.80 -17.11 6.06
CA TYR A 221 -5.94 -17.86 5.17
C TYR A 221 -4.98 -18.76 5.98
N PRO A 222 -4.75 -20.01 5.53
CA PRO A 222 -3.91 -20.94 6.27
C PRO A 222 -2.44 -20.54 6.19
N THR A 223 -1.71 -20.80 7.26
CA THR A 223 -0.25 -20.65 7.31
C THR A 223 0.39 -22.00 7.59
N GLU A 224 1.42 -22.34 6.83
CA GLU A 224 2.22 -23.55 7.02
C GLU A 224 3.30 -23.36 8.09
N GLY A 225 3.51 -24.39 8.90
CA GLY A 225 4.51 -24.42 9.97
C GLY A 225 3.99 -23.98 11.34
N LYS A 226 4.83 -24.20 12.37
CA LYS A 226 4.50 -23.92 13.79
C LYS A 226 4.62 -22.44 14.15
N ASP A 227 5.50 -21.72 13.46
CA ASP A 227 5.78 -20.28 13.63
C ASP A 227 6.09 -19.69 12.24
N PRO A 228 5.07 -19.49 11.39
CA PRO A 228 5.26 -18.99 10.03
C PRO A 228 5.92 -17.60 10.04
N ASP A 229 6.79 -17.36 9.06
CA ASP A 229 7.38 -16.04 8.79
C ASP A 229 6.43 -15.24 7.88
N PRO A 230 5.88 -14.09 8.32
CA PRO A 230 5.05 -13.23 7.46
C PRO A 230 5.78 -12.79 6.18
N ASN A 231 7.11 -12.78 6.11
CA ASN A 231 7.85 -12.53 4.87
C ASN A 231 7.52 -13.51 3.74
N HIS A 232 7.06 -14.72 4.08
CA HIS A 232 6.67 -15.72 3.09
C HIS A 232 5.21 -15.54 2.64
N TYR A 233 4.47 -14.63 3.28
CA TYR A 233 3.08 -14.30 2.97
C TYR A 233 3.02 -12.89 2.41
N LYS A 234 3.60 -12.73 1.21
CA LYS A 234 3.53 -11.49 0.44
C LYS A 234 2.31 -11.55 -0.47
N SER A 235 1.55 -10.47 -0.54
CA SER A 235 0.37 -10.41 -1.39
C SER A 235 0.37 -9.20 -2.32
N ALA A 236 -0.16 -9.39 -3.52
CA ALA A 236 -0.40 -8.33 -4.48
C ALA A 236 -1.38 -7.28 -3.92
N ALA A 237 -2.43 -7.73 -3.21
CA ALA A 237 -3.33 -6.86 -2.46
C ALA A 237 -2.60 -6.07 -1.35
N GLY A 238 -1.65 -6.71 -0.66
CA GLY A 238 -0.78 -6.05 0.31
C GLY A 238 0.09 -4.96 -0.32
N THR A 239 0.63 -5.17 -1.52
CA THR A 239 1.33 -4.10 -2.25
C THR A 239 0.41 -2.92 -2.54
N ILE A 240 -0.84 -3.14 -2.97
CA ILE A 240 -1.80 -2.03 -3.14
C ILE A 240 -2.01 -1.27 -1.82
N LEU A 241 -2.18 -1.99 -0.71
CA LEU A 241 -2.34 -1.35 0.61
C LEU A 241 -1.09 -0.55 1.00
N HIS A 242 0.11 -1.11 0.80
CA HIS A 242 1.39 -0.42 1.03
C HIS A 242 1.43 0.92 0.28
N GLU A 243 1.16 0.90 -1.02
CA GLU A 243 1.12 2.11 -1.84
C GLU A 243 0.02 3.09 -1.38
N MET A 244 -1.13 2.56 -0.97
CA MET A 244 -2.19 3.42 -0.43
C MET A 244 -1.77 4.12 0.87
N ILE A 245 -0.91 3.53 1.69
CA ILE A 245 -0.36 4.19 2.88
C ILE A 245 0.52 5.38 2.46
N HIS A 246 1.36 5.26 1.42
CA HIS A 246 2.05 6.43 0.86
C HIS A 246 1.07 7.50 0.37
N ALA A 247 -0.02 7.09 -0.28
CA ALA A 247 -1.03 8.01 -0.80
C ALA A 247 -1.78 8.80 0.30
N VAL A 248 -1.83 8.29 1.54
CA VAL A 248 -2.41 9.01 2.69
C VAL A 248 -1.71 10.35 2.93
N ASP A 249 -0.38 10.36 2.90
CA ASP A 249 0.47 11.55 2.95
C ASP A 249 1.88 11.18 2.46
N MET A 250 2.15 11.52 1.21
CA MET A 250 3.40 11.16 0.51
C MET A 250 4.66 11.81 1.08
N ASN A 251 4.55 12.75 2.03
CA ASN A 251 5.71 13.34 2.71
C ASN A 251 5.96 12.72 4.09
N THR A 252 4.93 12.09 4.67
CA THR A 252 5.00 11.50 6.01
C THR A 252 5.24 10.00 5.92
N TYR A 253 4.50 9.29 5.07
CA TYR A 253 4.61 7.85 4.96
C TYR A 253 5.56 7.48 3.83
N LEU A 254 6.75 6.99 4.17
CA LEU A 254 7.86 6.75 3.26
C LEU A 254 8.48 5.37 3.52
N ASP A 255 9.24 4.86 2.55
CA ASP A 255 10.04 3.66 2.75
C ASP A 255 11.27 4.01 3.56
N HIS A 256 11.27 3.60 4.83
CA HIS A 256 12.30 3.98 5.76
C HIS A 256 13.47 3.00 5.74
N THR A 257 14.68 3.54 5.68
CA THR A 257 15.92 2.82 5.95
C THR A 257 16.27 2.89 7.45
N SER A 258 17.23 2.08 7.88
CA SER A 258 17.84 2.15 9.20
C SER A 258 19.36 2.17 9.05
N PRO A 259 20.12 2.86 9.93
CA PRO A 259 21.59 2.81 9.94
C PRO A 259 22.17 1.39 10.10
N HIS A 260 21.33 0.44 10.49
CA HIS A 260 21.69 -0.97 10.68
C HIS A 260 21.40 -1.86 9.48
N PHE A 261 20.77 -1.31 8.44
CA PHE A 261 20.61 -2.02 7.17
C PHE A 261 21.80 -1.71 6.26
N ALA A 262 22.06 -2.57 5.27
CA ALA A 262 23.06 -2.23 4.26
C ALA A 262 22.61 -0.98 3.49
N GLU A 263 23.57 -0.25 2.92
CA GLU A 263 23.28 0.99 2.20
C GLU A 263 22.20 0.78 1.13
N GLY A 264 21.22 1.68 1.08
CA GLY A 264 20.08 1.61 0.17
C GLY A 264 18.99 0.60 0.54
N GLN A 265 19.16 -0.22 1.59
CA GLN A 265 18.13 -1.15 2.01
C GLN A 265 17.05 -0.47 2.86
N VAL A 266 15.80 -0.66 2.44
CA VAL A 266 14.59 -0.20 3.14
C VAL A 266 13.98 -1.33 3.98
N ALA A 267 13.13 -0.94 4.94
CA ALA A 267 12.44 -1.83 5.85
C ALA A 267 11.29 -2.61 5.18
N TYR A 268 11.60 -3.40 4.15
CA TYR A 268 10.65 -4.31 3.52
C TYR A 268 10.69 -5.70 4.15
N GLY A 269 9.49 -6.24 4.36
CA GLY A 269 9.27 -7.52 5.00
C GLY A 269 9.24 -7.41 6.53
N PHE A 270 8.62 -8.40 7.15
CA PHE A 270 8.46 -8.55 8.59
C PHE A 270 9.74 -8.38 9.39
N ASN A 271 10.85 -9.00 9.00
CA ASN A 271 12.09 -8.97 9.78
C ASN A 271 12.66 -7.55 9.87
N ARG A 272 12.69 -6.83 8.74
CA ARG A 272 13.19 -5.45 8.71
C ARG A 272 12.20 -4.46 9.30
N CYS A 273 10.89 -4.65 9.07
CA CYS A 273 9.83 -3.89 9.74
C CYS A 273 9.94 -4.00 11.26
N TYR A 274 10.15 -5.22 11.77
CA TYR A 274 10.35 -5.47 13.19
C TYR A 274 11.60 -4.80 13.72
N TYR A 275 12.71 -4.95 13.00
CA TYR A 275 13.96 -4.31 13.40
C TYR A 275 13.80 -2.79 13.48
N LEU A 276 13.20 -2.17 12.45
CA LEU A 276 12.89 -0.74 12.43
C LEU A 276 12.00 -0.34 13.60
N ALA A 277 11.00 -1.15 13.96
CA ALA A 277 10.14 -0.90 15.10
C ALA A 277 10.86 -0.96 16.45
N LEU A 278 11.89 -1.80 16.57
CA LEU A 278 12.73 -1.88 17.76
C LEU A 278 13.73 -0.73 17.86
N SER A 279 14.45 -0.42 16.78
CA SER A 279 15.54 0.55 16.76
C SER A 279 15.05 1.98 16.61
N GLU A 280 14.01 2.19 15.80
CA GLU A 280 13.53 3.51 15.36
C GLU A 280 11.99 3.55 15.31
N PRO A 281 11.29 3.39 16.45
CA PRO A 281 9.83 3.23 16.50
C PRO A 281 9.04 4.37 15.84
N LYS A 282 9.60 5.61 15.83
CA LYS A 282 8.99 6.74 15.12
C LYS A 282 9.00 6.55 13.60
N ARG A 283 10.07 5.98 13.03
CA ARG A 283 10.15 5.66 11.60
C ARG A 283 9.24 4.48 11.25
N ALA A 284 9.12 3.49 12.14
CA ALA A 284 8.18 2.40 11.94
C ALA A 284 6.71 2.86 11.85
N LEU A 285 6.32 3.93 12.55
CA LEU A 285 4.99 4.55 12.42
C LEU A 285 4.78 5.28 11.09
N MET A 286 5.84 5.56 10.36
CA MET A 286 5.83 6.24 9.07
C MET A 286 6.17 5.29 7.91
N ASN A 287 6.57 4.03 8.19
CA ASN A 287 6.95 3.07 7.16
C ASN A 287 5.73 2.33 6.62
N ALA A 288 5.43 2.48 5.33
CA ALA A 288 4.27 1.86 4.70
C ALA A 288 4.24 0.32 4.85
N ASP A 289 5.41 -0.31 4.82
CA ASP A 289 5.49 -1.77 4.93
C ASP A 289 5.15 -2.30 6.33
N ASN A 290 5.35 -1.52 7.39
CA ASN A 290 4.89 -1.88 8.74
C ASN A 290 3.36 -1.98 8.80
N TYR A 291 2.65 -1.15 8.03
CA TYR A 291 1.20 -1.25 7.89
C TYR A 291 0.81 -2.45 7.02
N ARG A 292 1.44 -2.65 5.85
CA ARG A 292 1.17 -3.82 5.01
C ARG A 292 1.27 -5.12 5.82
N VAL A 293 2.42 -5.34 6.45
CA VAL A 293 2.70 -6.58 7.17
C VAL A 293 1.73 -6.78 8.34
N PHE A 294 1.41 -5.72 9.10
CA PHE A 294 0.40 -5.84 10.15
C PHE A 294 -0.95 -6.29 9.59
N ALA A 295 -1.40 -5.68 8.49
CA ALA A 295 -2.68 -6.03 7.88
C ALA A 295 -2.68 -7.47 7.34
N GLU A 296 -1.60 -7.92 6.70
CA GLU A 296 -1.42 -9.32 6.26
C GLU A 296 -1.48 -10.30 7.44
N MET A 297 -0.88 -9.95 8.59
CA MET A 297 -0.95 -10.75 9.81
C MET A 297 -2.37 -10.80 10.40
N CYS A 298 -3.10 -9.68 10.37
CA CYS A 298 -4.49 -9.60 10.85
C CYS A 298 -5.44 -10.47 10.02
N MET A 299 -5.12 -10.69 8.74
CA MET A 299 -5.88 -11.59 7.87
C MET A 299 -5.69 -13.07 8.21
N SER A 300 -4.76 -13.44 9.10
CA SER A 300 -4.70 -14.78 9.70
C SER A 300 -4.71 -14.75 11.24
N PRO A 301 -5.89 -14.51 11.87
CA PRO A 301 -5.98 -14.31 13.32
C PRO A 301 -5.70 -15.56 14.17
N ALA A 302 -5.75 -16.75 13.55
CA ALA A 302 -5.42 -18.02 14.20
C ALA A 302 -3.90 -18.26 14.27
N THR A 303 -3.13 -17.61 13.39
CA THR A 303 -1.69 -17.83 13.28
C THR A 303 -0.92 -17.20 14.43
N THR A 304 -0.06 -18.01 15.06
CA THR A 304 0.95 -17.49 15.98
C THR A 304 2.18 -17.14 15.15
N TRP A 305 2.29 -15.88 14.78
CA TRP A 305 3.45 -15.38 14.04
C TRP A 305 4.69 -15.44 14.92
N GLY A 306 5.76 -16.06 14.40
CA GLY A 306 7.00 -16.22 15.15
C GLY A 306 7.63 -14.87 15.50
N ALA A 307 8.30 -14.80 16.65
CA ALA A 307 9.25 -13.71 16.87
C ALA A 307 10.32 -13.79 15.78
N PRO A 308 10.62 -12.70 15.06
CA PRO A 308 11.56 -12.74 13.95
C PRO A 308 12.94 -13.16 14.44
N ARG A 309 13.66 -13.90 13.60
CA ARG A 309 15.09 -14.10 13.80
C ARG A 309 15.74 -12.74 13.56
N LEU A 310 16.36 -12.17 14.59
CA LEU A 310 17.15 -10.95 14.42
C LEU A 310 18.16 -11.26 13.31
N LEU A 311 18.15 -10.45 12.25
CA LEU A 311 19.12 -10.56 11.17
C LEU A 311 20.50 -10.54 11.82
N ASN A 312 21.30 -11.59 11.62
CA ASN A 312 22.72 -11.50 11.90
C ASN A 312 23.23 -10.34 11.04
N ALA A 313 23.96 -9.41 11.64
CA ALA A 313 24.56 -8.27 10.92
C ALA A 313 25.50 -8.84 9.85
N GLY A 314 24.99 -9.06 8.64
CA GLY A 314 25.68 -9.80 7.58
C GLY A 314 24.81 -10.49 6.53
N GLU A 315 23.48 -10.61 6.71
CA GLU A 315 22.54 -11.14 5.69
C GLU A 315 21.54 -10.09 5.19
#